data_AF-A0A927NWX0-F1
#
_entry.id   AF-A0A927NWX0-F1
#
_cell.length_a   1.000
_cell.length_b   1.000
_cell.length_c   1.000
_cell.angle_alpha   90.00
_cell.angle_beta   90.00
_cell.angle_gamma   90.00
#
_symmetry.space_group_name_H-M   'P 1'
#
loop_
_entity.id
_entity.type
_entity.pdbx_description
1 polymer ?
#
loop_
_entity_poly.entity_id
_entity_poly.type
_entity_poly.pdbx_seq_one_letter_code
_entity_poly.pdbx_strand_id
1 'polypeptide(L)'
;MKKKVYLLVLALAMILAAACTKTEEAPAPTVELIYEEMNIEAGSDVKLDYRSDDMASVKFSSSDENVARVSADGYLSAIGEGECEITAEAGESKAVCRVTVYSKAVKALAFAETKDKLLLGESFALSALTTPTDAKHDGITYSSSDPDVISVDETGMATANMIGKAVLKAECSGFTAEMEVETYADHAESISLGTYFISLKPGEEKQISLAVDPVGYAPSGISFAVSDEDIASVDETGKLTGLKEGMTTLHFSAEGFEENIFVSVTEDEPHAPLSEIAKTRFIKLGNNVIGNPASDEMNTADILLVGDLMCLRVQQMKAESGNTYNFNKSFKYVKDIFAKADFVVGNLETCIAYSWPLTIDEKNVDGYPNCNGPATYLDALRYAGFDALVTANNHCCDANLLGILQTNEMLDRYGFAHTGTFSNKEESRFLIAEVNGIKVGILSYTEYFNGKHRALSAEEQQLYINEYSKEKVERDVKAAREAGAEFIIVYTHWGTENTHSVSSTQKKHAQEIADAGADLIAGSHPHVLQEADYLSAKDGRNVLCIYSLGNFVSSMGSTANNDTVILSIRLERGEDGKIGLTEAGYIAGRVNSRDDYAVTPTIPEYANGKDNASAADRIAGVMGDAIPQMTEY
;
A
#
# COMPACT_ATOMS: atom_id res chain seq x y z
N MET A 1 63.74 -121.93 -60.70
CA MET A 1 63.65 -122.83 -61.87
C MET A 1 63.01 -122.08 -63.03
N LYS A 2 63.69 -122.02 -64.20
CA LYS A 2 63.16 -122.03 -65.60
C LYS A 2 61.75 -121.39 -65.81
N LYS A 3 61.46 -120.51 -66.78
CA LYS A 3 61.89 -120.34 -68.18
C LYS A 3 60.79 -119.47 -68.85
N LYS A 4 61.16 -118.57 -69.78
CA LYS A 4 60.50 -118.33 -71.11
C LYS A 4 59.04 -117.76 -71.15
N VAL A 5 58.53 -116.97 -72.10
CA VAL A 5 58.94 -116.19 -73.30
C VAL A 5 57.61 -115.80 -74.03
N TYR A 6 57.56 -114.67 -74.76
CA TYR A 6 56.57 -114.26 -75.82
C TYR A 6 55.11 -113.91 -75.38
N LEU A 7 54.29 -113.04 -76.01
CA LEU A 7 54.28 -112.28 -77.28
C LEU A 7 53.20 -111.15 -77.16
N LEU A 8 53.53 -109.91 -77.56
CA LEU A 8 52.76 -108.94 -78.39
C LEU A 8 51.21 -108.72 -78.23
N VAL A 9 50.86 -107.43 -78.06
CA VAL A 9 49.74 -106.64 -78.67
C VAL A 9 48.55 -106.13 -77.79
N LEU A 10 48.42 -104.79 -77.76
CA LEU A 10 47.25 -103.91 -77.47
C LEU A 10 46.66 -103.96 -76.04
N ALA A 11 46.47 -102.89 -75.27
CA ALA A 11 46.20 -101.51 -75.64
C ALA A 11 46.60 -100.50 -74.54
N LEU A 12 47.16 -99.38 -75.00
CA LEU A 12 47.06 -97.99 -74.52
C LEU A 12 46.91 -97.69 -73.02
N ALA A 13 47.99 -97.09 -72.50
CA ALA A 13 48.03 -95.89 -71.65
C ALA A 13 47.39 -95.96 -70.25
N MET A 14 48.15 -96.51 -69.31
CA MET A 14 48.25 -95.97 -67.96
C MET A 14 49.72 -95.72 -67.62
N ILE A 15 49.95 -94.59 -66.92
CA ILE A 15 51.19 -94.11 -66.29
C ILE A 15 52.06 -93.19 -67.18
N LEU A 16 51.83 -91.87 -67.10
CA LEU A 16 52.80 -90.87 -66.61
C LEU A 16 52.21 -89.45 -66.71
N ALA A 17 52.07 -88.77 -65.55
CA ALA A 17 52.34 -87.34 -65.31
C ALA A 17 51.50 -86.82 -64.15
N ALA A 18 52.04 -86.92 -62.94
CA ALA A 18 51.75 -85.93 -61.91
C ALA A 18 52.48 -84.65 -62.30
N ALA A 19 51.74 -83.63 -62.73
CA ALA A 19 52.21 -82.25 -62.83
C ALA A 19 51.00 -81.31 -62.68
N CYS A 20 50.91 -80.74 -61.48
CA CYS A 20 50.29 -79.47 -61.09
C CYS A 20 49.68 -78.62 -62.21
N THR A 21 48.35 -78.49 -62.24
CA THR A 21 47.68 -77.28 -62.73
C THR A 21 47.30 -76.45 -61.50
N LYS A 22 48.19 -75.52 -61.08
CA LYS A 22 47.74 -74.37 -60.30
C LYS A 22 46.82 -73.57 -61.22
N THR A 23 45.51 -73.65 -61.01
CA THR A 23 44.67 -72.49 -61.25
C THR A 23 45.19 -71.42 -60.29
N GLU A 24 45.75 -70.33 -60.81
CA GLU A 24 45.86 -69.10 -60.04
C GLU A 24 44.43 -68.74 -59.63
N GLU A 25 44.06 -69.05 -58.38
CA GLU A 25 42.94 -68.37 -57.74
C GLU A 25 43.23 -66.88 -57.86
N ALA A 26 42.31 -66.13 -58.46
CA ALA A 26 42.39 -64.67 -58.42
C ALA A 26 42.62 -64.28 -56.95
N PRO A 27 43.55 -63.34 -56.67
CA PRO A 27 43.83 -62.93 -55.30
C PRO A 27 42.52 -62.58 -54.61
N ALA A 28 42.33 -63.06 -53.38
CA ALA A 28 41.14 -62.75 -52.61
C ALA A 28 40.98 -61.22 -52.54
N PRO A 29 39.81 -60.68 -52.86
CA PRO A 29 39.63 -59.23 -52.97
C PRO A 29 39.93 -58.57 -51.63
N THR A 30 40.57 -57.41 -51.69
CA THR A 30 41.00 -56.61 -50.54
C THR A 30 40.22 -55.31 -50.50
N VAL A 31 39.94 -54.79 -49.31
CA VAL A 31 39.32 -53.48 -49.13
C VAL A 31 39.93 -52.75 -47.94
N GLU A 32 40.21 -51.46 -48.12
CA GLU A 32 40.76 -50.55 -47.13
C GLU A 32 39.97 -49.24 -47.17
N LEU A 33 39.52 -48.77 -46.01
CA LEU A 33 38.95 -47.42 -45.84
C LEU A 33 40.11 -46.46 -45.52
N ILE A 34 40.14 -45.29 -46.16
CA ILE A 34 41.24 -44.33 -45.97
C ILE A 34 41.24 -43.73 -44.56
N TYR A 35 40.06 -43.58 -43.96
CA TYR A 35 39.92 -43.07 -42.59
C TYR A 35 39.42 -44.20 -41.68
N GLU A 36 40.09 -44.37 -40.55
CA GLU A 36 39.65 -45.28 -39.48
C GLU A 36 38.57 -44.63 -38.60
N GLU A 37 38.53 -43.29 -38.56
CA GLU A 37 37.56 -42.51 -37.79
C GLU A 37 37.11 -41.25 -38.54
N MET A 38 35.83 -40.88 -38.43
CA MET A 38 35.25 -39.67 -39.00
C MET A 38 34.30 -39.00 -38.00
N ASN A 39 34.40 -37.66 -37.88
CA ASN A 39 33.47 -36.83 -37.11
C ASN A 39 32.69 -35.95 -38.07
N ILE A 40 31.37 -36.10 -38.13
CA ILE A 40 30.53 -35.41 -39.11
C ILE A 40 29.28 -34.80 -38.47
N GLU A 41 28.87 -33.61 -38.92
CA GLU A 41 27.66 -32.93 -38.42
C GLU A 41 26.41 -33.60 -38.99
N ALA A 42 25.39 -33.81 -38.16
CA ALA A 42 24.10 -34.35 -38.59
C ALA A 42 23.51 -33.57 -39.79
N GLY A 43 23.03 -34.29 -40.80
CA GLY A 43 22.55 -33.74 -42.07
C GLY A 43 23.62 -33.53 -43.15
N SER A 44 24.89 -33.84 -42.87
CA SER A 44 25.96 -33.81 -43.87
C SER A 44 26.00 -35.10 -44.71
N ASP A 45 26.33 -34.96 -45.99
CA ASP A 45 26.63 -36.08 -46.89
C ASP A 45 28.13 -36.07 -47.23
N VAL A 46 28.81 -37.19 -47.01
CA VAL A 46 30.25 -37.36 -47.27
C VAL A 46 30.49 -38.61 -48.11
N LYS A 47 31.31 -38.49 -49.16
CA LYS A 47 31.76 -39.65 -49.92
C LYS A 47 32.88 -40.36 -49.15
N LEU A 48 32.74 -41.66 -48.90
CA LEU A 48 33.82 -42.46 -48.34
C LEU A 48 34.92 -42.67 -49.37
N ASP A 49 36.15 -42.39 -48.97
CA ASP A 49 37.32 -42.76 -49.75
C ASP A 49 37.78 -44.17 -49.33
N TYR A 50 37.86 -45.07 -50.31
CA TYR A 50 38.27 -46.46 -50.11
C TYR A 50 39.11 -46.97 -51.27
N ARG A 51 39.88 -48.02 -51.01
CA ARG A 51 40.69 -48.72 -52.02
C ARG A 51 40.29 -50.20 -52.03
N SER A 52 40.12 -50.75 -53.22
CA SER A 52 39.95 -52.18 -53.43
C SER A 52 40.56 -52.58 -54.77
N ASP A 53 41.09 -53.79 -54.84
CA ASP A 53 41.47 -54.47 -56.09
C ASP A 53 40.26 -54.99 -56.88
N ASP A 54 39.07 -55.05 -56.26
CA ASP A 54 37.79 -55.33 -56.90
C ASP A 54 36.68 -54.36 -56.44
N MET A 55 36.73 -53.14 -56.98
CA MET A 55 35.78 -52.05 -56.69
C MET A 55 34.31 -52.42 -56.90
N ALA A 56 34.00 -53.34 -57.82
CA ALA A 56 32.63 -53.74 -58.13
C ALA A 56 32.03 -54.71 -57.11
N SER A 57 32.88 -55.36 -56.30
CA SER A 57 32.47 -56.31 -55.26
C SER A 57 32.21 -55.67 -53.90
N VAL A 58 32.67 -54.43 -53.68
CA VAL A 58 32.60 -53.74 -52.39
C VAL A 58 31.15 -53.48 -51.99
N LYS A 59 30.79 -53.90 -50.78
CA LYS A 59 29.50 -53.61 -50.16
C LYS A 59 29.70 -52.83 -48.88
N PHE A 60 28.86 -51.84 -48.66
CA PHE A 60 28.86 -51.03 -47.45
C PHE A 60 27.68 -51.40 -46.54
N SER A 61 27.92 -51.34 -45.23
CA SER A 61 26.87 -51.46 -44.22
C SER A 61 27.17 -50.55 -43.03
N SER A 62 26.12 -50.04 -42.40
CA SER A 62 26.22 -49.31 -41.13
C SER A 62 25.80 -50.19 -39.97
N SER A 63 26.49 -50.09 -38.83
CA SER A 63 26.06 -50.75 -37.60
C SER A 63 24.82 -50.10 -36.97
N ASP A 64 24.54 -48.82 -37.27
CA ASP A 64 23.33 -48.11 -36.86
C ASP A 64 22.90 -47.08 -37.92
N GLU A 65 21.87 -47.43 -38.69
CA GLU A 65 21.31 -46.58 -39.74
C GLU A 65 20.48 -45.39 -39.21
N ASN A 66 20.25 -45.30 -37.90
CA ASN A 66 19.68 -44.09 -37.28
C ASN A 66 20.77 -43.05 -36.95
N VAL A 67 22.03 -43.46 -36.87
CA VAL A 67 23.19 -42.57 -36.68
C VAL A 67 23.74 -42.12 -38.03
N ALA A 68 24.10 -43.06 -38.92
CA ALA A 68 24.55 -42.74 -40.28
C ALA A 68 24.20 -43.85 -41.27
N ARG A 69 23.83 -43.48 -42.50
CA ARG A 69 23.49 -44.42 -43.58
C ARG A 69 24.51 -44.33 -44.68
N VAL A 70 24.90 -45.47 -45.25
CA VAL A 70 25.84 -45.53 -46.36
C VAL A 70 25.16 -46.15 -47.57
N SER A 71 25.24 -45.47 -48.72
CA SER A 71 24.68 -45.98 -49.98
C SER A 71 25.58 -47.06 -50.58
N ALA A 72 25.05 -47.82 -51.55
CA ALA A 72 25.81 -48.84 -52.28
C ALA A 72 27.06 -48.27 -52.99
N ASP A 73 27.00 -46.99 -53.38
CA ASP A 73 28.14 -46.30 -54.00
C ASP A 73 29.13 -45.77 -52.95
N GLY A 74 28.84 -45.84 -51.65
CA GLY A 74 29.72 -45.35 -50.58
C GLY A 74 29.51 -43.88 -50.17
N TYR A 75 28.33 -43.30 -50.44
CA TYR A 75 27.96 -41.99 -49.86
C TYR A 75 27.36 -42.20 -48.47
N LEU A 76 27.95 -41.54 -47.47
CA LEU A 76 27.55 -41.56 -46.07
C LEU A 76 26.70 -40.32 -45.75
N SER A 77 25.45 -40.53 -45.33
CA SER A 77 24.55 -39.50 -44.82
C SER A 77 24.50 -39.56 -43.30
N ALA A 78 24.90 -38.49 -42.63
CA ALA A 78 24.79 -38.34 -41.18
C ALA A 78 23.33 -38.07 -40.79
N ILE A 79 22.73 -38.93 -39.97
CA ILE A 79 21.29 -38.88 -39.65
C ILE A 79 21.06 -38.32 -38.24
N GLY A 80 21.56 -39.00 -37.21
CA GLY A 80 21.30 -38.69 -35.81
C GLY A 80 22.57 -38.74 -34.98
N GLU A 81 22.60 -38.00 -33.88
CA GLU A 81 23.74 -37.97 -32.97
C GLU A 81 24.02 -39.36 -32.39
N GLY A 82 25.29 -39.77 -32.41
CA GLY A 82 25.71 -41.06 -31.90
C GLY A 82 26.97 -41.57 -32.60
N GLU A 83 27.33 -42.81 -32.30
CA GLU A 83 28.48 -43.47 -32.88
C GLU A 83 28.03 -44.74 -33.61
N CYS A 84 28.52 -44.94 -34.82
CA CYS A 84 28.32 -46.19 -35.56
C CYS A 84 29.59 -46.59 -36.31
N GLU A 85 29.65 -47.84 -36.75
CA GLU A 85 30.72 -48.37 -37.57
C GLU A 85 30.23 -48.56 -39.00
N ILE A 86 30.93 -47.97 -39.97
CA ILE A 86 30.71 -48.22 -41.39
C ILE A 86 31.71 -49.27 -41.85
N THR A 87 31.18 -50.41 -42.28
CA THR A 87 31.99 -51.53 -42.78
C THR A 87 31.95 -51.56 -44.29
N ALA A 88 33.12 -51.61 -44.92
CA ALA A 88 33.29 -51.95 -46.33
C ALA A 88 33.77 -53.41 -46.42
N GLU A 89 33.09 -54.24 -47.20
CA GLU A 89 33.39 -55.67 -47.34
C GLU A 89 33.61 -56.04 -48.81
N ALA A 90 34.72 -56.73 -49.09
CA ALA A 90 35.05 -57.31 -50.38
C ALA A 90 35.56 -58.75 -50.16
N GLY A 91 34.74 -59.75 -50.49
CA GLY A 91 35.02 -61.15 -50.15
C GLY A 91 35.14 -61.37 -48.63
N GLU A 92 36.27 -61.90 -48.15
CA GLU A 92 36.54 -62.07 -46.72
C GLU A 92 37.23 -60.85 -46.09
N SER A 93 37.69 -59.88 -46.89
CA SER A 93 38.33 -58.66 -46.40
C SER A 93 37.30 -57.65 -45.91
N LYS A 94 37.51 -57.09 -44.72
CA LYS A 94 36.68 -56.05 -44.13
C LYS A 94 37.52 -54.87 -43.66
N ALA A 95 37.08 -53.66 -43.97
CA ALA A 95 37.59 -52.42 -43.41
C ALA A 95 36.47 -51.71 -42.66
N VAL A 96 36.80 -51.10 -41.52
CA VAL A 96 35.82 -50.44 -40.65
C VAL A 96 36.27 -49.00 -40.41
N CYS A 97 35.35 -48.05 -40.59
CA CYS A 97 35.49 -46.67 -40.17
C CYS A 97 34.50 -46.38 -39.05
N ARG A 98 34.98 -45.89 -37.91
CA ARG A 98 34.12 -45.39 -36.84
C ARG A 98 33.62 -44.01 -37.20
N VAL A 99 32.33 -43.80 -37.11
CA VAL A 99 31.68 -42.54 -37.44
C VAL A 99 31.00 -42.02 -36.19
N THR A 100 31.41 -40.84 -35.75
CA THR A 100 30.74 -40.09 -34.70
C THR A 100 29.98 -38.96 -35.35
N VAL A 101 28.65 -38.99 -35.23
CA VAL A 101 27.77 -37.92 -35.69
C VAL A 101 27.45 -37.01 -34.53
N TYR A 102 27.73 -35.71 -34.68
CA TYR A 102 27.39 -34.70 -33.67
C TYR A 102 26.21 -33.83 -34.11
N SER A 103 25.41 -33.39 -33.14
CA SER A 103 24.27 -32.49 -33.37
C SER A 103 24.73 -31.10 -33.81
N LYS A 104 23.89 -30.43 -34.61
CA LYS A 104 24.12 -29.03 -35.00
C LYS A 104 24.16 -28.13 -33.76
N ALA A 105 25.20 -27.30 -33.67
CA ALA A 105 25.32 -26.28 -32.62
C ALA A 105 24.51 -25.03 -32.97
N VAL A 106 23.96 -24.36 -31.95
CA VAL A 106 23.35 -23.03 -32.09
C VAL A 106 24.43 -22.03 -32.50
N LYS A 107 24.14 -21.21 -33.51
CA LYS A 107 25.05 -20.16 -34.02
C LYS A 107 24.49 -18.74 -33.85
N ALA A 108 23.18 -18.61 -33.70
CA ALA A 108 22.49 -17.36 -33.42
C ALA A 108 21.10 -17.64 -32.83
N LEU A 109 20.52 -16.62 -32.21
CA LEU A 109 19.15 -16.60 -31.71
C LEU A 109 18.49 -15.29 -32.18
N ALA A 110 17.22 -15.36 -32.59
CA ALA A 110 16.44 -14.18 -32.94
C ALA A 110 14.97 -14.40 -32.58
N PHE A 111 14.24 -13.33 -32.25
CA PHE A 111 12.79 -13.41 -32.11
C PHE A 111 12.13 -13.65 -33.48
N ALA A 112 11.11 -14.51 -33.50
CA ALA A 112 10.33 -14.83 -34.69
C ALA A 112 9.41 -13.65 -35.09
N GLU A 113 8.92 -12.91 -34.09
CA GLU A 113 8.13 -11.68 -34.24
C GLU A 113 8.62 -10.66 -33.21
N THR A 114 8.67 -9.39 -33.60
CA THR A 114 9.01 -8.26 -32.71
C THR A 114 7.78 -7.40 -32.47
N LYS A 115 7.69 -6.82 -31.27
CA LYS A 115 6.66 -5.85 -30.90
C LYS A 115 7.35 -4.59 -30.41
N ASP A 116 6.95 -3.45 -30.94
CA ASP A 116 7.48 -2.15 -30.49
C ASP A 116 6.62 -1.57 -29.36
N LYS A 117 5.32 -1.91 -29.34
CA LYS A 117 4.35 -1.41 -28.36
C LYS A 117 3.38 -2.48 -27.87
N LEU A 118 2.93 -2.34 -26.63
CA LEU A 118 1.93 -3.18 -25.99
C LEU A 118 0.92 -2.33 -25.22
N LEU A 119 -0.38 -2.56 -25.40
CA LEU A 119 -1.40 -1.86 -24.61
C LEU A 119 -1.37 -2.37 -23.16
N LEU A 120 -1.58 -1.49 -22.19
CA LEU A 120 -1.62 -1.88 -20.77
C LEU A 120 -2.63 -3.02 -20.54
N GLY A 121 -2.20 -4.10 -19.87
CA GLY A 121 -2.98 -5.32 -19.66
C GLY A 121 -2.99 -6.31 -20.85
N GLU A 122 -2.46 -5.95 -22.01
CA GLU A 122 -2.29 -6.87 -23.15
C GLU A 122 -1.16 -7.87 -22.87
N SER A 123 -1.32 -9.09 -23.38
CA SER A 123 -0.30 -10.14 -23.34
C SER A 123 0.16 -10.55 -24.74
N PHE A 124 1.45 -10.84 -24.87
CA PHE A 124 2.12 -11.25 -26.11
C PHE A 124 3.02 -12.46 -25.86
N ALA A 125 2.80 -13.55 -26.60
CA ALA A 125 3.61 -14.76 -26.49
C ALA A 125 4.95 -14.58 -27.22
N LEU A 126 6.05 -14.67 -26.47
CA LEU A 126 7.39 -14.61 -27.03
C LEU A 126 7.73 -15.91 -27.76
N SER A 127 8.35 -15.76 -28.92
CA SER A 127 8.84 -16.88 -29.72
C SER A 127 10.18 -16.51 -30.32
N ALA A 128 11.23 -17.27 -29.98
CA ALA A 128 12.56 -17.12 -30.56
C ALA A 128 12.99 -18.41 -31.27
N LEU A 129 13.82 -18.24 -32.31
CA LEU A 129 14.31 -19.32 -33.16
C LEU A 129 15.84 -19.31 -33.19
N THR A 130 16.42 -20.49 -33.08
CA THR A 130 17.86 -20.70 -33.26
C THR A 130 18.23 -20.75 -34.74
N THR A 131 19.46 -20.40 -35.07
CA THR A 131 20.05 -20.66 -36.39
C THR A 131 21.21 -21.65 -36.23
N PRO A 132 21.18 -22.81 -36.90
CA PRO A 132 20.05 -23.38 -37.66
C PRO A 132 18.88 -23.77 -36.74
N THR A 133 17.65 -23.81 -37.27
CA THR A 133 16.42 -24.04 -36.49
C THR A 133 16.30 -25.45 -35.90
N ASP A 134 17.09 -26.39 -36.40
CA ASP A 134 17.19 -27.77 -35.93
C ASP A 134 18.44 -28.04 -35.07
N ALA A 135 19.12 -26.98 -34.61
CA ALA A 135 20.20 -27.12 -33.64
C ALA A 135 19.68 -27.73 -32.32
N LYS A 136 20.48 -28.59 -31.69
CA LYS A 136 20.13 -29.20 -30.40
C LYS A 136 20.43 -28.19 -29.27
N HIS A 137 19.46 -27.98 -28.38
CA HIS A 137 19.59 -27.12 -27.19
C HIS A 137 18.60 -27.54 -26.09
N ASP A 138 18.82 -27.07 -24.87
CA ASP A 138 18.04 -27.44 -23.67
C ASP A 138 16.76 -26.58 -23.47
N GLY A 139 16.30 -25.91 -24.53
CA GLY A 139 15.21 -24.93 -24.48
C GLY A 139 15.66 -23.48 -24.67
N ILE A 140 14.70 -22.55 -24.69
CA ILE A 140 14.92 -21.10 -24.75
C ILE A 140 14.28 -20.52 -23.50
N THR A 141 15.00 -19.64 -22.81
CA THR A 141 14.49 -18.93 -21.63
C THR A 141 14.16 -17.49 -21.99
N TYR A 142 13.12 -16.95 -21.39
CA TYR A 142 12.69 -15.57 -21.61
C TYR A 142 12.75 -14.77 -20.30
N SER A 143 13.06 -13.49 -20.41
CA SER A 143 13.12 -12.57 -19.26
C SER A 143 12.80 -11.15 -19.70
N SER A 144 12.49 -10.30 -18.73
CA SER A 144 12.29 -8.86 -18.91
C SER A 144 13.33 -8.09 -18.09
N SER A 145 13.82 -6.97 -18.62
CA SER A 145 14.68 -6.05 -17.87
C SER A 145 13.93 -5.33 -16.74
N ASP A 146 12.60 -5.21 -16.85
CA ASP A 146 11.74 -4.57 -15.87
C ASP A 146 10.39 -5.33 -15.78
N PRO A 147 10.30 -6.32 -14.87
CA PRO A 147 9.07 -7.11 -14.67
C PRO A 147 7.86 -6.31 -14.18
N ASP A 148 8.06 -5.14 -13.56
CA ASP A 148 6.98 -4.27 -13.10
C ASP A 148 6.33 -3.54 -14.28
N VAL A 149 7.09 -3.26 -15.35
CA VAL A 149 6.56 -2.71 -16.62
C VAL A 149 6.02 -3.82 -17.52
N ILE A 150 6.81 -4.87 -17.78
CA ILE A 150 6.39 -6.04 -18.54
C ILE A 150 6.89 -7.30 -17.85
N SER A 151 5.97 -8.08 -17.28
CA SER A 151 6.29 -9.40 -16.71
C SER A 151 6.34 -10.47 -17.81
N VAL A 152 7.14 -11.52 -17.61
CA VAL A 152 7.19 -12.69 -18.50
C VAL A 152 7.06 -13.96 -17.67
N ASP A 153 6.12 -14.84 -18.02
CA ASP A 153 5.94 -16.11 -17.32
C ASP A 153 6.87 -17.23 -17.84
N GLU A 154 6.82 -18.40 -17.19
CA GLU A 154 7.65 -19.57 -17.55
C GLU A 154 7.38 -20.11 -18.97
N THR A 155 6.22 -19.78 -19.56
CA THR A 155 5.86 -20.18 -20.93
C THR A 155 6.33 -19.17 -21.98
N GLY A 156 6.85 -18.02 -21.55
CA GLY A 156 7.23 -16.91 -22.42
C GLY A 156 6.08 -15.94 -22.73
N MET A 157 4.98 -15.96 -21.96
CA MET A 157 3.92 -14.97 -22.10
C MET A 157 4.34 -13.66 -21.44
N ALA A 158 4.54 -12.62 -22.24
CA ALA A 158 4.84 -11.27 -21.76
C ALA A 158 3.53 -10.48 -21.53
N THR A 159 3.37 -9.79 -20.40
CA THR A 159 2.16 -9.01 -20.06
C THR A 159 2.54 -7.60 -19.62
N ALA A 160 1.91 -6.58 -20.22
CA ALA A 160 2.08 -5.17 -19.86
C ALA A 160 1.39 -4.83 -18.54
N ASN A 161 2.15 -4.39 -17.55
CA ASN A 161 1.67 -4.13 -16.18
C ASN A 161 1.69 -2.64 -15.81
N MET A 162 2.62 -1.86 -16.38
CA MET A 162 2.76 -0.42 -16.13
C MET A 162 3.18 0.30 -17.42
N ILE A 163 2.87 1.58 -17.59
CA ILE A 163 3.37 2.41 -18.70
C ILE A 163 4.88 2.63 -18.51
N GLY A 164 5.66 2.38 -19.56
CA GLY A 164 7.11 2.47 -19.51
C GLY A 164 7.75 1.72 -20.66
N LYS A 165 9.02 1.36 -20.47
CA LYS A 165 9.81 0.60 -21.43
C LYS A 165 10.50 -0.55 -20.75
N ALA A 166 10.47 -1.73 -21.38
CA ALA A 166 11.23 -2.89 -20.94
C ALA A 166 11.89 -3.59 -22.13
N VAL A 167 13.07 -4.16 -21.91
CA VAL A 167 13.75 -5.02 -22.88
C VAL A 167 13.38 -6.46 -22.57
N LEU A 168 12.73 -7.12 -23.53
CA LEU A 168 12.44 -8.55 -23.49
C LEU A 168 13.61 -9.32 -24.11
N LYS A 169 14.12 -10.29 -23.37
CA LYS A 169 15.32 -11.05 -23.72
C LYS A 169 15.00 -12.53 -23.83
N ALA A 170 15.42 -13.15 -24.93
CA ALA A 170 15.49 -14.60 -25.09
C ALA A 170 16.95 -15.07 -24.98
N GLU A 171 17.19 -16.20 -24.33
CA GLU A 171 18.53 -16.77 -24.17
C GLU A 171 18.53 -18.29 -24.43
N CYS A 172 19.50 -18.74 -25.21
CA CYS A 172 19.71 -20.15 -25.54
C CYS A 172 21.18 -20.43 -25.86
N SER A 173 21.80 -21.39 -25.16
CA SER A 173 23.18 -21.84 -25.41
C SER A 173 24.22 -20.70 -25.45
N GLY A 174 24.02 -19.65 -24.64
CA GLY A 174 24.89 -18.47 -24.59
C GLY A 174 24.63 -17.40 -25.66
N PHE A 175 23.67 -17.62 -26.57
CA PHE A 175 23.19 -16.62 -27.52
C PHE A 175 21.97 -15.90 -26.97
N THR A 176 21.87 -14.60 -27.26
CA THR A 176 20.77 -13.75 -26.81
C THR A 176 20.08 -13.07 -27.97
N ALA A 177 18.79 -12.83 -27.82
CA ALA A 177 18.00 -11.94 -28.67
C ALA A 177 17.25 -10.96 -27.77
N GLU A 178 17.17 -9.69 -28.15
CA GLU A 178 16.56 -8.63 -27.35
C GLU A 178 15.62 -7.79 -28.21
N MET A 179 14.50 -7.36 -27.63
CA MET A 179 13.61 -6.33 -28.20
C MET A 179 13.21 -5.35 -27.10
N GLU A 180 13.25 -4.04 -27.38
CA GLU A 180 12.69 -3.01 -26.49
C GLU A 180 11.21 -2.84 -26.83
N VAL A 181 10.34 -2.94 -25.82
CA VAL A 181 8.89 -2.78 -25.95
C VAL A 181 8.44 -1.63 -25.06
N GLU A 182 7.67 -0.70 -25.63
CA GLU A 182 7.03 0.40 -24.90
C GLU A 182 5.57 0.04 -24.58
N THR A 183 5.21 0.12 -23.31
CA THR A 183 3.82 -0.03 -22.88
C THR A 183 3.12 1.33 -22.87
N TYR A 184 1.84 1.35 -23.23
CA TYR A 184 1.04 2.57 -23.25
C TYR A 184 -0.40 2.30 -22.82
N ALA A 185 -1.12 3.34 -22.41
CA ALA A 185 -2.58 3.32 -22.27
C ALA A 185 -3.20 4.27 -23.30
N ASP A 186 -4.41 3.96 -23.75
CA ASP A 186 -5.18 4.77 -24.71
C ASP A 186 -6.14 5.76 -24.02
N HIS A 187 -6.35 5.63 -22.71
CA HIS A 187 -7.11 6.55 -21.88
C HIS A 187 -6.61 6.53 -20.43
N ALA A 188 -6.94 7.58 -19.68
CA ALA A 188 -6.84 7.59 -18.23
C ALA A 188 -8.09 6.95 -17.59
N GLU A 189 -7.88 6.22 -16.51
CA GLU A 189 -8.93 5.76 -15.60
C GLU A 189 -9.29 6.85 -14.59
N SER A 190 -8.31 7.67 -14.17
CA SER A 190 -8.55 8.85 -13.36
C SER A 190 -7.51 9.95 -13.58
N ILE A 191 -7.95 11.20 -13.44
CA ILE A 191 -7.10 12.39 -13.41
C ILE A 191 -7.62 13.32 -12.30
N SER A 192 -6.79 13.68 -11.33
CA SER A 192 -7.15 14.57 -10.23
C SER A 192 -6.01 15.51 -9.84
N LEU A 193 -6.33 16.54 -9.06
CA LEU A 193 -5.36 17.50 -8.51
C LEU A 193 -4.57 16.94 -7.31
N GLY A 194 -4.97 15.78 -6.77
CA GLY A 194 -4.34 15.13 -5.62
C GLY A 194 -4.44 15.92 -4.29
N THR A 195 -5.13 17.05 -4.29
CA THR A 195 -5.46 17.87 -3.12
C THR A 195 -6.79 18.57 -3.37
N TYR A 196 -7.52 18.88 -2.30
CA TYR A 196 -8.77 19.62 -2.36
C TYR A 196 -8.61 21.08 -1.90
N PHE A 197 -7.39 21.46 -1.53
CA PHE A 197 -7.05 22.80 -1.05
C PHE A 197 -5.59 23.18 -1.37
N ILE A 198 -5.36 24.46 -1.68
CA ILE A 198 -4.03 25.07 -1.81
C ILE A 198 -4.00 26.39 -1.02
N SER A 199 -3.01 26.54 -0.15
CA SER A 199 -2.68 27.82 0.49
C SER A 199 -1.43 28.44 -0.14
N LEU A 200 -1.44 29.75 -0.34
CA LEU A 200 -0.34 30.56 -0.88
C LEU A 200 -0.19 31.86 -0.08
N LYS A 201 1.01 32.43 -0.07
CA LYS A 201 1.21 33.85 0.26
C LYS A 201 1.04 34.73 -0.99
N PRO A 202 0.74 36.03 -0.85
CA PRO A 202 0.83 36.95 -1.98
C PRO A 202 2.22 36.92 -2.62
N GLY A 203 2.25 36.73 -3.93
CA GLY A 203 3.47 36.54 -4.73
C GLY A 203 4.06 35.13 -4.71
N GLU A 204 3.52 34.20 -3.91
CA GLU A 204 3.95 32.80 -3.93
C GLU A 204 3.44 32.08 -5.18
N GLU A 205 4.32 31.27 -5.78
CA GLU A 205 4.03 30.49 -6.97
C GLU A 205 4.12 28.99 -6.65
N LYS A 206 3.15 28.21 -7.10
CA LYS A 206 3.10 26.76 -6.94
C LYS A 206 2.74 26.09 -8.25
N GLN A 207 3.52 25.07 -8.63
CA GLN A 207 3.21 24.23 -9.76
C GLN A 207 2.13 23.21 -9.37
N ILE A 208 1.02 23.20 -10.08
CA ILE A 208 -0.01 22.15 -9.94
C ILE A 208 0.55 20.85 -10.49
N SER A 209 0.42 19.78 -9.72
CA SER A 209 0.76 18.41 -10.11
C SER A 209 -0.51 17.58 -10.19
N LEU A 210 -0.69 16.82 -11.27
CA LEU A 210 -1.84 15.94 -11.44
C LEU A 210 -1.50 14.53 -10.94
N ALA A 211 -2.43 13.90 -10.23
CA ALA A 211 -2.43 12.47 -10.00
C ALA A 211 -3.18 11.79 -11.15
N VAL A 212 -2.52 10.87 -11.84
CA VAL A 212 -3.02 10.22 -13.06
C VAL A 212 -2.90 8.70 -12.92
N ASP A 213 -3.98 7.99 -13.23
CA ASP A 213 -4.03 6.53 -13.31
C ASP A 213 -4.46 6.12 -14.72
N PRO A 214 -3.73 5.23 -15.42
CA PRO A 214 -2.46 4.60 -15.01
C PRO A 214 -1.29 5.58 -14.90
N VAL A 215 -0.41 5.34 -13.93
CA VAL A 215 0.81 6.11 -13.72
C VAL A 215 1.65 6.12 -15.00
N GLY A 216 2.11 7.30 -15.41
CA GLY A 216 2.89 7.50 -16.65
C GLY A 216 2.04 7.90 -17.86
N TYR A 217 0.71 7.82 -17.76
CA TYR A 217 -0.18 8.40 -18.78
C TYR A 217 -0.06 9.92 -18.77
N ALA A 218 0.04 10.51 -19.97
CA ALA A 218 0.17 11.95 -20.16
C ALA A 218 -1.14 12.51 -20.71
N PRO A 219 -2.02 13.08 -19.85
CA PRO A 219 -3.33 13.54 -20.28
C PRO A 219 -3.24 14.75 -21.21
N SER A 220 -4.19 14.82 -22.12
CA SER A 220 -4.36 15.90 -23.09
C SER A 220 -5.52 16.83 -22.71
N GLY A 221 -5.55 18.02 -23.31
CA GLY A 221 -6.65 18.97 -23.08
C GLY A 221 -6.74 19.52 -21.65
N ILE A 222 -5.61 19.56 -20.93
CA ILE A 222 -5.53 20.14 -19.59
C ILE A 222 -5.90 21.61 -19.63
N SER A 223 -6.84 22.01 -18.77
CA SER A 223 -7.26 23.38 -18.59
C SER A 223 -7.32 23.73 -17.10
N PHE A 224 -6.81 24.91 -16.77
CA PHE A 224 -6.93 25.51 -15.45
C PHE A 224 -7.60 26.86 -15.58
N ALA A 225 -8.46 27.20 -14.61
CA ALA A 225 -9.02 28.53 -14.47
C ALA A 225 -9.22 28.86 -12.99
N VAL A 226 -9.21 30.14 -12.64
CA VAL A 226 -9.51 30.58 -11.28
C VAL A 226 -10.76 31.45 -11.33
N SER A 227 -11.70 31.23 -10.39
CA SER A 227 -12.98 31.98 -10.32
C SER A 227 -12.79 33.49 -10.14
N ASP A 228 -11.89 33.87 -9.23
CA ASP A 228 -11.54 35.25 -8.91
C ASP A 228 -10.03 35.47 -9.15
N GLU A 229 -9.72 36.06 -10.31
CA GLU A 229 -8.37 36.35 -10.77
C GLU A 229 -7.71 37.53 -10.04
N ASP A 230 -8.44 38.30 -9.22
CA ASP A 230 -7.82 39.32 -8.37
C ASP A 230 -7.12 38.67 -7.17
N ILE A 231 -7.56 37.46 -6.77
CA ILE A 231 -7.05 36.72 -5.60
C ILE A 231 -5.89 35.82 -6.00
N ALA A 232 -6.04 35.02 -7.06
CA ALA A 232 -4.98 34.15 -7.57
C ALA A 232 -5.07 34.02 -9.10
N SER A 233 -3.95 33.75 -9.77
CA SER A 233 -3.91 33.46 -11.21
C SER A 233 -3.27 32.12 -11.50
N VAL A 234 -3.68 31.44 -12.56
CA VAL A 234 -3.05 30.21 -13.05
C VAL A 234 -2.72 30.35 -14.53
N ASP A 235 -1.53 29.92 -14.94
CA ASP A 235 -1.16 29.90 -16.36
C ASP A 235 -1.49 28.56 -17.04
N GLU A 236 -1.30 28.51 -18.37
CA GLU A 236 -1.58 27.31 -19.19
C GLU A 236 -0.73 26.08 -18.81
N THR A 237 0.37 26.29 -18.08
CA THR A 237 1.24 25.21 -17.59
C THR A 237 0.82 24.69 -16.22
N GLY A 238 -0.20 25.30 -15.59
CA GLY A 238 -0.63 24.98 -14.24
C GLY A 238 0.21 25.67 -13.15
N LYS A 239 0.92 26.76 -13.49
CA LYS A 239 1.62 27.57 -12.49
C LYS A 239 0.62 28.50 -11.81
N LEU A 240 0.24 28.16 -10.58
CA LEU A 240 -0.68 28.94 -9.75
C LEU A 240 0.11 30.00 -8.96
N THR A 241 -0.37 31.24 -8.92
CA THR A 241 0.25 32.37 -8.22
C THR A 241 -0.77 33.04 -7.31
N GLY A 242 -0.41 33.22 -6.03
CA GLY A 242 -1.21 34.02 -5.11
C GLY A 242 -1.00 35.51 -5.39
N LEU A 243 -2.06 36.29 -5.51
CA LEU A 243 -1.98 37.71 -5.90
C LEU A 243 -2.39 38.64 -4.76
N LYS A 244 -3.54 38.37 -4.15
CA LYS A 244 -4.12 39.21 -3.11
C LYS A 244 -4.79 38.34 -2.06
N GLU A 245 -4.74 38.78 -0.81
CA GLU A 245 -5.45 38.11 0.27
C GLU A 245 -6.92 37.88 -0.07
N GLY A 246 -7.36 36.64 0.16
CA GLY A 246 -8.70 36.20 -0.16
C GLY A 246 -8.77 34.71 -0.42
N MET A 247 -9.92 34.29 -0.91
CA MET A 247 -10.21 32.90 -1.25
C MET A 247 -10.90 32.85 -2.61
N THR A 248 -10.46 31.91 -3.44
CA THR A 248 -10.97 31.69 -4.77
C THR A 248 -11.02 30.19 -5.07
N THR A 249 -11.58 29.79 -6.20
CA THR A 249 -11.68 28.39 -6.62
C THR A 249 -10.82 28.18 -7.85
N LEU A 250 -9.95 27.18 -7.81
CA LEU A 250 -9.26 26.65 -8.97
C LEU A 250 -10.16 25.58 -9.61
N HIS A 251 -10.44 25.77 -10.89
CA HIS A 251 -11.14 24.84 -11.76
C HIS A 251 -10.12 24.10 -12.60
N PHE A 252 -10.20 22.78 -12.61
CA PHE A 252 -9.39 21.89 -13.42
C PHE A 252 -10.28 21.06 -14.33
N SER A 253 -9.85 20.87 -15.57
CA SER A 253 -10.40 19.83 -16.44
C SER A 253 -9.35 19.22 -17.36
N ALA A 254 -9.49 17.92 -17.63
CA ALA A 254 -8.72 17.18 -18.62
C ALA A 254 -9.49 15.93 -19.08
N GLU A 255 -9.57 15.67 -20.38
CA GLU A 255 -10.18 14.45 -20.95
C GLU A 255 -11.60 14.10 -20.43
N GLY A 256 -12.37 15.10 -19.99
CA GLY A 256 -13.71 14.92 -19.41
C GLY A 256 -13.75 14.73 -17.89
N PHE A 257 -12.59 14.63 -17.23
CA PHE A 257 -12.47 14.76 -15.78
C PHE A 257 -12.50 16.25 -15.40
N GLU A 258 -13.20 16.58 -14.33
CA GLU A 258 -13.31 17.95 -13.81
C GLU A 258 -13.19 17.94 -12.28
N GLU A 259 -12.41 18.87 -11.73
CA GLU A 259 -12.31 19.08 -10.28
C GLU A 259 -12.27 20.57 -9.94
N ASN A 260 -12.84 20.92 -8.80
CA ASN A 260 -12.82 22.28 -8.27
C ASN A 260 -12.23 22.24 -6.85
N ILE A 261 -11.18 23.02 -6.62
CA ILE A 261 -10.51 23.07 -5.31
C ILE A 261 -10.38 24.50 -4.83
N PHE A 262 -10.30 24.67 -3.52
CA PHE A 262 -10.14 26.00 -2.93
C PHE A 262 -8.69 26.46 -2.98
N VAL A 263 -8.49 27.74 -3.29
CA VAL A 263 -7.21 28.44 -3.20
C VAL A 263 -7.37 29.57 -2.19
N SER A 264 -6.56 29.56 -1.13
CA SER A 264 -6.49 30.67 -0.17
C SER A 264 -5.17 31.39 -0.31
N VAL A 265 -5.23 32.72 -0.31
CA VAL A 265 -4.07 33.60 -0.31
C VAL A 265 -4.09 34.42 0.97
N THR A 266 -3.01 34.43 1.75
CA THR A 266 -2.92 35.15 3.03
C THR A 266 -1.49 35.65 3.31
N GLU A 267 -1.33 36.91 3.77
CA GLU A 267 -0.04 37.53 4.13
C GLU A 267 0.50 36.99 5.45
N ASP A 268 -0.40 36.87 6.43
CA ASP A 268 -0.07 36.30 7.71
C ASP A 268 0.30 34.82 7.51
N GLU A 269 1.24 34.31 8.30
CA GLU A 269 1.10 32.92 8.68
C GLU A 269 0.10 32.93 9.84
N PRO A 270 -1.17 32.52 9.67
CA PRO A 270 -2.12 32.38 10.78
C PRO A 270 -1.68 31.38 11.88
N HIS A 271 -0.43 30.96 11.83
CA HIS A 271 0.13 29.69 12.24
C HIS A 271 1.50 29.83 12.91
N ALA A 272 2.02 31.04 13.12
CA ALA A 272 3.29 31.20 13.82
C ALA A 272 3.04 30.79 15.29
N PRO A 273 3.54 29.63 15.74
CA PRO A 273 3.33 29.19 17.10
C PRO A 273 3.93 30.20 18.08
N LEU A 274 3.36 30.31 19.27
CA LEU A 274 3.82 31.27 20.29
C LEU A 274 5.30 31.07 20.68
N SER A 275 5.86 29.87 20.43
CA SER A 275 7.25 29.45 20.67
C SER A 275 7.59 28.22 19.79
N GLU A 276 8.75 27.58 19.98
CA GLU A 276 8.93 26.21 19.49
C GLU A 276 7.78 25.33 20.03
N ILE A 277 6.97 24.78 19.13
CA ILE A 277 5.86 23.88 19.45
C ILE A 277 6.44 22.70 20.25
N ALA A 278 5.75 22.28 21.31
CA ALA A 278 6.13 21.06 22.02
C ALA A 278 6.18 19.90 21.01
N LYS A 279 7.32 19.20 20.93
CA LYS A 279 7.51 18.12 19.95
C LYS A 279 6.45 17.04 20.13
N THR A 280 5.89 16.57 19.02
CA THR A 280 5.01 15.41 19.02
C THR A 280 5.73 14.19 19.60
N ARG A 281 5.01 13.38 20.39
CA ARG A 281 5.49 12.06 20.85
C ARG A 281 5.32 10.98 19.79
N PHE A 282 4.41 11.19 18.84
CA PHE A 282 4.06 10.23 17.81
C PHE A 282 4.40 10.77 16.42
N ILE A 283 4.92 9.90 15.55
CA ILE A 283 5.22 10.20 14.15
C ILE A 283 4.37 9.32 13.23
N LYS A 284 4.13 9.80 12.01
CA LYS A 284 3.43 9.04 10.97
C LYS A 284 4.32 7.89 10.47
N LEU A 285 3.82 6.66 10.53
CA LEU A 285 4.47 5.44 10.04
C LEU A 285 3.85 4.95 8.71
N GLY A 286 2.65 5.41 8.37
CA GLY A 286 1.92 5.09 7.15
C GLY A 286 0.71 6.01 6.99
N ASN A 287 -0.17 5.76 6.00
CA ASN A 287 -1.30 6.66 5.70
C ASN A 287 -2.22 6.92 6.90
N ASN A 288 -2.41 5.93 7.77
CA ASN A 288 -3.31 5.95 8.92
C ASN A 288 -2.70 5.38 10.21
N VAL A 289 -1.37 5.17 10.22
CA VAL A 289 -0.67 4.57 11.36
C VAL A 289 0.33 5.58 11.92
N ILE A 290 0.30 5.76 13.24
CA ILE A 290 1.30 6.54 13.99
C ILE A 290 1.97 5.64 15.02
N GLY A 291 3.19 6.00 15.43
CA GLY A 291 3.87 5.31 16.54
C GLY A 291 4.82 6.25 17.29
N ASN A 292 5.12 5.87 18.53
CA ASN A 292 6.07 6.60 19.37
C ASN A 292 7.49 6.03 19.17
N PRO A 293 8.43 6.77 18.56
CA PRO A 293 9.78 6.25 18.30
C PRO A 293 10.61 6.09 19.57
N ALA A 294 10.16 6.64 20.71
CA ALA A 294 10.84 6.55 21.99
C ALA A 294 10.25 5.48 22.93
N SER A 295 9.19 4.77 22.53
CA SER A 295 8.62 3.71 23.37
C SER A 295 9.42 2.41 23.26
N ASP A 296 9.74 1.82 24.40
CA ASP A 296 10.10 0.40 24.47
C ASP A 296 8.82 -0.46 24.34
N GLU A 297 8.89 -1.64 23.73
CA GLU A 297 7.74 -2.57 23.70
C GLU A 297 7.44 -3.07 25.11
N MET A 298 6.49 -2.42 25.80
CA MET A 298 6.15 -2.72 27.19
C MET A 298 4.93 -3.63 27.35
N ASN A 299 4.22 -3.96 26.26
CA ASN A 299 2.99 -4.77 26.27
C ASN A 299 1.86 -4.20 27.17
N THR A 300 2.01 -2.97 27.64
CA THR A 300 1.03 -2.21 28.42
C THR A 300 0.94 -0.79 27.89
N ALA A 301 -0.27 -0.23 27.88
CA ALA A 301 -0.50 1.15 27.47
C ALA A 301 -1.51 1.85 28.40
N ASP A 302 -1.09 2.96 29.00
CA ASP A 302 -1.93 3.87 29.78
C ASP A 302 -2.45 4.99 28.88
N ILE A 303 -3.76 4.99 28.64
CA ILE A 303 -4.42 5.90 27.69
C ILE A 303 -5.40 6.80 28.44
N LEU A 304 -5.35 8.09 28.13
CA LEU A 304 -6.28 9.09 28.65
C LEU A 304 -7.20 9.60 27.54
N LEU A 305 -8.50 9.62 27.84
CA LEU A 305 -9.56 10.06 26.93
C LEU A 305 -10.33 11.21 27.58
N VAL A 306 -10.52 12.30 26.84
CA VAL A 306 -11.31 13.46 27.31
C VAL A 306 -12.42 13.84 26.33
N GLY A 307 -13.40 14.59 26.82
CA GLY A 307 -14.52 15.09 26.03
C GLY A 307 -14.20 16.40 25.29
N ASP A 308 -15.17 17.31 25.26
CA ASP A 308 -15.22 18.39 24.27
C ASP A 308 -14.20 19.50 24.56
N LEU A 309 -13.35 19.77 23.56
CA LEU A 309 -12.33 20.81 23.55
C LEU A 309 -12.84 22.03 22.79
N MET A 310 -13.66 22.86 23.44
CA MET A 310 -14.24 24.05 22.80
C MET A 310 -13.37 25.30 23.01
N CYS A 311 -13.22 26.11 21.96
CA CYS A 311 -12.58 27.43 22.02
C CYS A 311 -13.61 28.54 21.81
N LEU A 312 -14.40 28.83 22.85
CA LEU A 312 -15.49 29.80 22.77
C LEU A 312 -15.03 31.24 23.02
N ARG A 313 -15.90 32.20 22.67
CA ARG A 313 -15.63 33.66 22.73
C ARG A 313 -14.90 34.11 24.00
N VAL A 314 -15.35 33.67 25.18
CA VAL A 314 -14.78 34.17 26.44
C VAL A 314 -13.39 33.58 26.71
N GLN A 315 -13.13 32.34 26.30
CA GLN A 315 -11.77 31.77 26.34
C GLN A 315 -10.84 32.55 25.41
N GLN A 316 -11.28 32.87 24.20
CA GLN A 316 -10.49 33.68 23.25
C GLN A 316 -10.16 35.05 23.83
N MET A 317 -11.15 35.76 24.41
CA MET A 317 -10.93 37.04 25.10
C MET A 317 -9.92 36.95 26.25
N LYS A 318 -9.93 35.84 27.00
CA LYS A 318 -9.01 35.64 28.13
C LYS A 318 -7.60 35.26 27.71
N ALA A 319 -7.47 34.67 26.52
CA ALA A 319 -6.21 34.25 25.95
C ALA A 319 -5.49 35.38 25.20
N GLU A 320 -6.14 36.50 24.88
CA GLU A 320 -5.51 37.65 24.19
C GLU A 320 -4.15 38.02 24.84
N SER A 321 -3.11 38.03 24.00
CA SER A 321 -1.72 38.25 24.41
C SER A 321 -0.96 38.99 23.31
N GLY A 322 -1.03 40.32 23.32
CA GLY A 322 -0.47 41.14 22.24
C GLY A 322 -1.31 41.02 20.97
N ASN A 323 -0.69 40.65 19.85
CA ASN A 323 -1.38 40.43 18.57
C ASN A 323 -1.72 38.95 18.33
N THR A 324 -1.78 38.14 19.38
CA THR A 324 -2.02 36.68 19.32
C THR A 324 -2.78 36.21 20.57
N TYR A 325 -2.96 34.90 20.73
CA TYR A 325 -3.68 34.28 21.83
C TYR A 325 -2.83 33.20 22.52
N ASN A 326 -2.83 33.14 23.85
CA ASN A 326 -2.16 32.13 24.66
C ASN A 326 -3.14 31.41 25.60
N PHE A 327 -3.46 30.16 25.27
CA PHE A 327 -4.41 29.33 26.01
C PHE A 327 -3.74 28.38 27.02
N ASN A 328 -2.41 28.41 27.21
CA ASN A 328 -1.69 27.45 28.07
C ASN A 328 -2.22 27.43 29.52
N LYS A 329 -2.72 28.57 30.00
CA LYS A 329 -3.30 28.68 31.35
C LYS A 329 -4.51 27.78 31.55
N SER A 330 -5.28 27.49 30.49
CA SER A 330 -6.44 26.60 30.55
C SER A 330 -6.06 25.15 30.86
N PHE A 331 -4.82 24.76 30.60
CA PHE A 331 -4.36 23.36 30.71
C PHE A 331 -3.25 23.15 31.75
N LYS A 332 -2.91 24.19 32.52
CA LYS A 332 -1.77 24.17 33.43
C LYS A 332 -1.78 23.07 34.50
N TYR A 333 -2.96 22.59 34.92
CA TYR A 333 -3.08 21.55 35.95
C TYR A 333 -3.16 20.13 35.38
N VAL A 334 -3.52 19.97 34.10
CA VAL A 334 -3.66 18.64 33.48
C VAL A 334 -2.41 18.18 32.74
N LYS A 335 -1.50 19.12 32.44
CA LYS A 335 -0.25 18.83 31.75
C LYS A 335 0.58 17.75 32.43
N ASP A 336 0.73 17.83 33.76
CA ASP A 336 1.55 16.87 34.51
C ASP A 336 0.88 15.48 34.61
N ILE A 337 -0.45 15.43 34.51
CA ILE A 337 -1.21 14.17 34.39
C ILE A 337 -0.95 13.57 33.01
N PHE A 338 -1.13 14.36 31.95
CA PHE A 338 -0.96 13.88 30.57
C PHE A 338 0.45 13.44 30.25
N ALA A 339 1.46 14.07 30.87
CA ALA A 339 2.86 13.67 30.72
C ALA A 339 3.17 12.26 31.26
N LYS A 340 2.33 11.69 32.15
CA LYS A 340 2.49 10.34 32.69
C LYS A 340 1.81 9.26 31.84
N ALA A 341 0.84 9.64 31.01
CA ALA A 341 0.13 8.72 30.14
C ALA A 341 0.96 8.40 28.89
N ASP A 342 0.80 7.20 28.33
CA ASP A 342 1.44 6.83 27.07
C ASP A 342 0.78 7.50 25.86
N PHE A 343 -0.53 7.76 25.95
CA PHE A 343 -1.30 8.34 24.86
C PHE A 343 -2.52 9.13 25.35
N VAL A 344 -2.76 10.31 24.78
CA VAL A 344 -3.87 11.20 25.17
C VAL A 344 -4.69 11.63 23.97
N VAL A 345 -6.01 11.43 24.05
CA VAL A 345 -6.99 11.73 22.98
C VAL A 345 -8.08 12.67 23.50
N GLY A 346 -8.51 13.62 22.65
CA GLY A 346 -9.64 14.51 22.96
C GLY A 346 -10.53 14.80 21.76
N ASN A 347 -11.79 15.18 22.01
CA ASN A 347 -12.72 15.62 20.98
C ASN A 347 -12.52 17.11 20.67
N LEU A 348 -11.91 17.43 19.52
CA LEU A 348 -11.76 18.81 19.06
C LEU A 348 -13.08 19.33 18.48
N GLU A 349 -13.93 19.83 19.36
CA GLU A 349 -15.19 20.50 19.02
C GLU A 349 -14.95 21.98 18.74
N THR A 350 -14.07 22.26 17.79
CA THR A 350 -13.66 23.61 17.38
C THR A 350 -13.00 23.53 16.01
N CYS A 351 -13.52 24.28 15.03
CA CYS A 351 -12.81 24.52 13.78
C CYS A 351 -11.55 25.34 14.04
N ILE A 352 -10.51 25.10 13.24
CA ILE A 352 -9.28 25.91 13.17
C ILE A 352 -9.13 26.40 11.73
N ALA A 353 -10.07 27.25 11.31
CA ALA A 353 -10.19 27.76 9.96
C ALA A 353 -9.77 29.23 9.92
N TYR A 354 -8.58 29.49 9.39
CA TYR A 354 -7.99 30.83 9.38
C TYR A 354 -8.61 31.77 8.34
N SER A 355 -9.29 31.22 7.33
CA SER A 355 -10.07 32.03 6.38
C SER A 355 -11.50 32.28 6.85
N TRP A 356 -11.82 31.98 8.12
CA TRP A 356 -13.15 32.12 8.69
C TRP A 356 -13.11 32.99 9.95
N PRO A 357 -14.16 33.78 10.26
CA PRO A 357 -14.18 34.62 11.46
C PRO A 357 -13.96 33.79 12.74
N LEU A 358 -13.15 34.31 13.66
CA LEU A 358 -13.03 33.70 14.99
C LEU A 358 -14.33 33.91 15.77
N THR A 359 -14.62 33.03 16.73
CA THR A 359 -15.81 33.16 17.59
C THR A 359 -15.82 34.48 18.38
N ILE A 360 -14.64 35.07 18.68
CA ILE A 360 -14.54 36.39 19.31
C ILE A 360 -15.04 37.53 18.42
N ASP A 361 -14.83 37.43 17.11
CA ASP A 361 -15.26 38.43 16.14
C ASP A 361 -16.75 38.27 15.87
N GLU A 362 -17.16 37.05 15.51
CA GLU A 362 -18.53 36.74 15.12
C GLU A 362 -19.00 35.44 15.75
N LYS A 363 -19.89 35.55 16.75
CA LYS A 363 -20.41 34.40 17.49
C LYS A 363 -21.31 33.48 16.63
N ASN A 364 -21.99 34.05 15.64
CA ASN A 364 -22.83 33.31 14.70
C ASN A 364 -22.60 33.83 13.30
N VAL A 365 -22.30 32.95 12.33
CA VAL A 365 -22.11 33.32 10.92
C VAL A 365 -23.30 32.77 10.11
N ASP A 366 -23.93 33.62 9.31
CA ASP A 366 -25.17 33.30 8.55
C ASP A 366 -26.33 32.77 9.42
N GLY A 367 -26.40 33.18 10.68
CA GLY A 367 -27.45 32.76 11.61
C GLY A 367 -27.22 31.39 12.27
N TYR A 368 -26.07 30.75 12.04
CA TYR A 368 -25.66 29.50 12.67
C TYR A 368 -24.54 29.72 13.69
N PRO A 369 -24.41 28.89 14.74
CA PRO A 369 -23.28 28.93 15.66
C PRO A 369 -21.93 28.92 14.94
N ASN A 370 -20.94 29.62 15.50
CA ASN A 370 -19.56 29.64 15.01
C ASN A 370 -18.59 29.28 16.14
N CYS A 371 -18.12 28.04 16.16
CA CYS A 371 -17.03 27.59 17.02
C CYS A 371 -15.73 27.46 16.20
N ASN A 372 -15.08 28.60 15.98
CA ASN A 372 -13.81 28.70 15.25
C ASN A 372 -12.77 29.38 16.14
N GLY A 373 -11.68 28.66 16.40
CA GLY A 373 -10.57 29.09 17.25
C GLY A 373 -9.33 29.48 16.44
N PRO A 374 -8.45 30.34 16.99
CA PRO A 374 -7.17 30.63 16.38
C PRO A 374 -6.26 29.39 16.43
N ALA A 375 -5.30 29.27 15.49
CA ALA A 375 -4.37 28.13 15.46
C ALA A 375 -3.56 27.98 16.75
N THR A 376 -3.27 29.05 17.48
CA THR A 376 -2.58 28.99 18.79
C THR A 376 -3.39 28.31 19.90
N TYR A 377 -4.66 27.95 19.65
CA TYR A 377 -5.36 26.99 20.51
C TYR A 377 -4.70 25.60 20.45
N LEU A 378 -4.23 25.19 19.27
CA LEU A 378 -3.48 23.95 19.07
C LEU A 378 -2.10 23.99 19.77
N ASP A 379 -1.47 25.16 19.91
CA ASP A 379 -0.27 25.32 20.76
C ASP A 379 -0.55 24.88 22.19
N ALA A 380 -1.70 25.28 22.75
CA ALA A 380 -2.06 24.96 24.11
C ALA A 380 -2.43 23.49 24.29
N LEU A 381 -3.04 22.86 23.28
CA LEU A 381 -3.27 21.41 23.29
C LEU A 381 -1.94 20.64 23.23
N ARG A 382 -0.97 21.10 22.46
CA ARG A 382 0.40 20.54 22.47
C ARG A 382 1.10 20.75 23.79
N TYR A 383 1.00 21.96 24.35
CA TYR A 383 1.53 22.26 25.67
C TYR A 383 0.93 21.34 26.76
N ALA A 384 -0.36 21.02 26.65
CA ALA A 384 -1.06 20.12 27.57
C ALA A 384 -0.57 18.67 27.45
N GLY A 385 -0.18 18.22 26.26
CA GLY A 385 0.29 16.85 26.01
C GLY A 385 -0.69 15.97 25.24
N PHE A 386 -1.60 16.56 24.46
CA PHE A 386 -2.44 15.79 23.53
C PHE A 386 -1.63 15.20 22.37
N ASP A 387 -1.88 13.93 22.05
CA ASP A 387 -1.24 13.23 20.93
C ASP A 387 -2.16 13.13 19.72
N ALA A 388 -3.44 12.83 19.96
CA ALA A 388 -4.44 12.69 18.92
C ALA A 388 -5.73 13.46 19.22
N LEU A 389 -6.41 13.89 18.17
CA LEU A 389 -7.66 14.64 18.25
C LEU A 389 -8.70 14.00 17.34
N VAL A 390 -9.91 13.80 17.85
CA VAL A 390 -11.05 13.39 17.03
C VAL A 390 -11.90 14.60 16.66
N THR A 391 -12.44 14.62 15.44
CA THR A 391 -13.03 15.84 14.86
C THR A 391 -14.45 15.67 14.33
N ALA A 392 -15.03 14.47 14.36
CA ALA A 392 -16.44 14.29 13.98
C ALA A 392 -17.33 14.76 15.15
N ASN A 393 -17.87 15.96 15.03
CA ASN A 393 -18.80 16.57 15.98
C ASN A 393 -19.71 17.59 15.29
N ASN A 394 -20.71 18.09 16.01
CA ASN A 394 -21.68 19.06 15.48
C ASN A 394 -21.08 20.37 14.94
N HIS A 395 -19.89 20.77 15.40
CA HIS A 395 -19.18 22.00 15.03
C HIS A 395 -18.13 21.79 13.92
N CYS A 396 -17.87 20.55 13.49
CA CYS A 396 -16.77 20.23 12.58
C CYS A 396 -16.85 20.93 11.21
N CYS A 397 -18.04 21.41 10.83
CA CYS A 397 -18.31 22.09 9.57
C CYS A 397 -18.89 23.51 9.75
N ASP A 398 -18.69 24.17 10.89
CA ASP A 398 -19.19 25.54 11.12
C ASP A 398 -18.64 26.54 10.08
N ALA A 399 -17.40 26.29 9.63
CA ALA A 399 -16.71 27.02 8.57
C ALA A 399 -16.83 26.35 7.18
N ASN A 400 -17.91 25.58 6.95
CA ASN A 400 -18.19 24.81 5.72
C ASN A 400 -17.08 23.81 5.36
N LEU A 401 -17.07 23.32 4.11
CA LEU A 401 -16.08 22.37 3.62
C LEU A 401 -14.64 22.89 3.78
N LEU A 402 -14.38 24.16 3.43
CA LEU A 402 -13.03 24.69 3.59
C LEU A 402 -12.57 24.69 5.04
N GLY A 403 -13.48 24.95 5.98
CA GLY A 403 -13.18 24.87 7.41
C GLY A 403 -12.71 23.49 7.85
N ILE A 404 -13.28 22.43 7.28
CA ILE A 404 -12.84 21.04 7.51
C ILE A 404 -11.40 20.88 7.00
N LEU A 405 -11.14 21.26 5.74
CA LEU A 405 -9.84 21.10 5.11
C LEU A 405 -8.73 21.87 5.85
N GLN A 406 -9.00 23.14 6.21
CA GLN A 406 -8.04 23.95 6.98
C GLN A 406 -7.83 23.42 8.40
N THR A 407 -8.88 22.91 9.05
CA THR A 407 -8.73 22.31 10.39
C THR A 407 -7.81 21.09 10.31
N ASN A 408 -8.01 20.20 9.33
CA ASN A 408 -7.15 19.03 9.14
C ASN A 408 -5.70 19.42 8.81
N GLU A 409 -5.50 20.40 7.92
CA GLU A 409 -4.17 20.94 7.61
C GLU A 409 -3.47 21.47 8.87
N MET A 410 -4.21 22.18 9.73
CA MET A 410 -3.66 22.71 10.98
C MET A 410 -3.31 21.60 11.97
N LEU A 411 -4.12 20.55 12.05
CA LEU A 411 -3.78 19.38 12.86
C LEU A 411 -2.49 18.73 12.35
N ASP A 412 -2.35 18.51 11.03
CA ASP A 412 -1.13 17.96 10.42
C ASP A 412 0.09 18.85 10.67
N ARG A 413 -0.06 20.17 10.50
CA ARG A 413 1.02 21.15 10.70
C ARG A 413 1.50 21.21 12.15
N TYR A 414 0.58 21.10 13.10
CA TYR A 414 0.90 20.99 14.53
C TYR A 414 1.29 19.56 14.93
N GLY A 415 1.27 18.62 13.98
CA GLY A 415 1.69 17.22 14.08
C GLY A 415 0.71 16.30 14.82
N PHE A 416 -0.52 16.75 15.08
CA PHE A 416 -1.52 15.93 15.76
C PHE A 416 -1.91 14.80 14.85
N ALA A 417 -2.03 13.60 15.42
CA ALA A 417 -2.77 12.57 14.73
C ALA A 417 -4.27 12.91 14.83
N HIS A 418 -5.05 12.64 13.78
CA HIS A 418 -6.47 12.97 13.81
C HIS A 418 -7.32 12.03 12.96
N THR A 419 -8.62 11.99 13.26
CA THR A 419 -9.63 11.26 12.49
C THR A 419 -11.04 11.78 12.82
N GLY A 420 -12.00 11.50 11.94
CA GLY A 420 -13.41 11.90 12.08
C GLY A 420 -13.83 12.90 10.99
N THR A 421 -12.90 13.75 10.57
CA THR A 421 -12.97 14.53 9.33
C THR A 421 -11.78 14.21 8.45
N PHE A 422 -11.93 14.39 7.14
CA PHE A 422 -10.94 13.96 6.15
C PHE A 422 -10.68 15.05 5.12
N SER A 423 -9.58 14.95 4.42
CA SER A 423 -9.19 15.87 3.36
C SER A 423 -9.36 15.24 1.97
N ASN A 424 -9.54 13.92 1.85
CA ASN A 424 -9.77 13.22 0.58
C ASN A 424 -10.47 11.84 0.73
N LYS A 425 -10.72 11.15 -0.39
CA LYS A 425 -11.42 9.84 -0.43
C LYS A 425 -10.51 8.67 -0.08
N GLU A 426 -9.22 8.82 -0.28
CA GLU A 426 -8.19 7.80 -0.06
C GLU A 426 -7.84 7.61 1.42
N GLU A 427 -8.16 8.60 2.27
CA GLU A 427 -7.96 8.52 3.71
C GLU A 427 -8.77 7.39 4.37
N SER A 428 -8.12 6.69 5.30
CA SER A 428 -8.79 5.70 6.15
C SER A 428 -9.74 6.40 7.12
N ARG A 429 -10.92 5.81 7.34
CA ARG A 429 -11.96 6.39 8.22
C ARG A 429 -11.68 6.23 9.71
N PHE A 430 -10.43 5.92 10.04
CA PHE A 430 -9.93 5.59 11.36
C PHE A 430 -8.42 5.86 11.43
N LEU A 431 -7.92 6.06 12.64
CA LEU A 431 -6.49 6.16 12.97
C LEU A 431 -6.05 4.89 13.70
N ILE A 432 -4.83 4.41 13.49
CA ILE A 432 -4.18 3.40 14.34
C ILE A 432 -2.98 4.05 15.03
N ALA A 433 -3.02 4.08 16.36
CA ALA A 433 -1.89 4.48 17.19
C ALA A 433 -1.18 3.25 17.74
N GLU A 434 0.09 3.10 17.42
CA GLU A 434 0.96 2.10 18.03
C GLU A 434 1.55 2.65 19.32
N VAL A 435 0.98 2.24 20.45
CA VAL A 435 1.31 2.70 21.80
C VAL A 435 2.00 1.55 22.54
N ASN A 436 3.31 1.66 22.80
CA ASN A 436 4.11 0.63 23.48
C ASN A 436 3.97 -0.78 22.86
N GLY A 437 3.87 -0.85 21.52
CA GLY A 437 3.68 -2.10 20.76
C GLY A 437 2.24 -2.62 20.69
N ILE A 438 1.26 -1.84 21.16
CA ILE A 438 -0.18 -2.13 21.06
C ILE A 438 -0.80 -1.25 19.98
N LYS A 439 -1.46 -1.84 18.99
CA LYS A 439 -2.16 -1.10 17.92
C LYS A 439 -3.58 -0.73 18.34
N VAL A 440 -3.77 0.52 18.74
CA VAL A 440 -5.07 1.06 19.16
C VAL A 440 -5.74 1.76 17.99
N GLY A 441 -6.86 1.21 17.51
CA GLY A 441 -7.72 1.85 16.52
C GLY A 441 -8.60 2.92 17.16
N ILE A 442 -8.67 4.09 16.54
CA ILE A 442 -9.52 5.21 16.97
C ILE A 442 -10.46 5.54 15.83
N LEU A 443 -11.76 5.52 16.12
CA LEU A 443 -12.81 5.95 15.22
C LEU A 443 -13.60 7.08 15.88
N SER A 444 -14.19 7.95 15.07
CA SER A 444 -14.98 9.08 15.55
C SER A 444 -16.18 9.29 14.65
N TYR A 445 -17.36 9.50 15.24
CA TYR A 445 -18.60 9.75 14.51
C TYR A 445 -19.43 10.88 15.12
N THR A 446 -20.21 11.58 14.29
CA THR A 446 -21.24 12.54 14.73
C THR A 446 -22.64 12.13 14.27
N GLU A 447 -23.65 12.34 15.12
CA GLU A 447 -25.07 12.14 14.77
C GLU A 447 -25.78 13.42 14.33
N TYR A 448 -25.22 14.60 14.64
CA TYR A 448 -25.90 15.88 14.45
C TYR A 448 -24.92 16.97 14.02
N PHE A 449 -25.48 18.05 13.48
CA PHE A 449 -24.76 19.23 13.00
C PHE A 449 -25.53 20.52 13.34
N ASN A 450 -24.82 21.64 13.37
CA ASN A 450 -25.40 22.97 13.62
C ASN A 450 -26.02 23.66 12.38
N GLY A 451 -26.43 22.89 11.36
CA GLY A 451 -27.10 23.42 10.16
C GLY A 451 -26.19 23.82 8.99
N LYS A 452 -24.91 24.16 9.22
CA LYS A 452 -23.94 24.52 8.17
C LYS A 452 -23.61 23.37 7.21
N HIS A 453 -23.71 22.12 7.65
CA HIS A 453 -23.62 20.92 6.80
C HIS A 453 -24.51 20.99 5.55
N ARG A 454 -25.62 21.74 5.57
CA ARG A 454 -26.52 21.92 4.40
C ARG A 454 -25.88 22.67 3.23
N ALA A 455 -24.77 23.35 3.45
CA ALA A 455 -23.97 23.95 2.39
C ALA A 455 -23.11 22.92 1.65
N LEU A 456 -22.94 21.72 2.22
CA LEU A 456 -22.24 20.60 1.61
C LEU A 456 -23.26 19.69 0.90
N SER A 457 -22.90 19.23 -0.29
CA SER A 457 -23.60 18.14 -0.97
C SER A 457 -23.57 16.86 -0.13
N ALA A 458 -24.49 15.94 -0.42
CA ALA A 458 -24.52 14.64 0.27
C ALA A 458 -23.23 13.83 0.03
N GLU A 459 -22.60 13.99 -1.13
CA GLU A 459 -21.33 13.36 -1.47
C GLU A 459 -20.18 13.95 -0.64
N GLU A 460 -20.09 15.28 -0.55
CA GLU A 460 -19.10 15.95 0.31
C GLU A 460 -19.27 15.58 1.78
N GLN A 461 -20.49 15.52 2.31
CA GLN A 461 -20.72 15.09 3.70
C GLN A 461 -20.25 13.65 3.93
N GLN A 462 -20.54 12.73 3.01
CA GLN A 462 -20.08 11.34 3.11
C GLN A 462 -18.57 11.20 2.98
N LEU A 463 -17.95 12.05 2.17
CA LEU A 463 -16.53 12.02 1.86
C LEU A 463 -15.68 12.61 2.98
N TYR A 464 -16.09 13.72 3.57
CA TYR A 464 -15.26 14.50 4.47
C TYR A 464 -15.60 14.35 5.95
N ILE A 465 -16.73 13.71 6.29
CA ILE A 465 -17.20 13.59 7.67
C ILE A 465 -17.64 12.16 7.96
N ASN A 466 -17.17 11.61 9.07
CA ASN A 466 -17.74 10.39 9.65
C ASN A 466 -19.09 10.70 10.31
N GLU A 467 -20.12 10.87 9.51
CA GLU A 467 -21.51 10.87 10.01
C GLU A 467 -21.92 9.44 10.40
N TYR A 468 -22.55 9.30 11.57
CA TYR A 468 -22.98 8.01 12.10
C TYR A 468 -23.99 7.33 11.17
N SER A 469 -23.67 6.11 10.77
CA SER A 469 -24.66 5.10 10.37
C SER A 469 -24.15 3.76 10.87
N LYS A 470 -25.07 2.86 11.20
CA LYS A 470 -24.72 1.51 11.65
C LYS A 470 -23.82 0.80 10.63
N GLU A 471 -24.13 0.92 9.35
CA GLU A 471 -23.41 0.27 8.25
C GLU A 471 -21.98 0.84 8.10
N LYS A 472 -21.81 2.16 8.27
CA LYS A 472 -20.49 2.79 8.26
C LYS A 472 -19.63 2.29 9.42
N VAL A 473 -20.19 2.26 10.63
CA VAL A 473 -19.48 1.76 11.83
C VAL A 473 -19.07 0.30 11.64
N GLU A 474 -19.98 -0.57 11.21
CA GLU A 474 -19.67 -1.99 10.96
C GLU A 474 -18.54 -2.17 9.93
N ARG A 475 -18.59 -1.39 8.83
CA ARG A 475 -17.54 -1.39 7.79
C ARG A 475 -16.20 -0.92 8.32
N ASP A 476 -16.18 0.21 9.02
CA ASP A 476 -14.94 0.86 9.46
C ASP A 476 -14.27 0.11 10.61
N VAL A 477 -15.04 -0.43 11.56
CA VAL A 477 -14.51 -1.29 12.62
C VAL A 477 -13.88 -2.54 12.02
N LYS A 478 -14.54 -3.17 11.03
CA LYS A 478 -13.97 -4.31 10.30
C LYS A 478 -12.66 -3.92 9.59
N ALA A 479 -12.65 -2.80 8.88
CA ALA A 479 -11.47 -2.30 8.17
C ALA A 479 -10.31 -2.00 9.14
N ALA A 480 -10.58 -1.42 10.32
CA ALA A 480 -9.59 -1.18 11.35
C ALA A 480 -8.97 -2.49 11.88
N ARG A 481 -9.79 -3.53 12.10
CA ARG A 481 -9.29 -4.87 12.47
C ARG A 481 -8.43 -5.49 11.37
N GLU A 482 -8.85 -5.40 10.12
CA GLU A 482 -8.10 -5.90 8.95
C GLU A 482 -6.76 -5.16 8.78
N ALA A 483 -6.72 -3.88 9.14
CA ALA A 483 -5.50 -3.07 9.20
C ALA A 483 -4.63 -3.35 10.45
N GLY A 484 -5.07 -4.27 11.33
CA GLY A 484 -4.29 -4.75 12.47
C GLY A 484 -4.57 -4.05 13.80
N ALA A 485 -5.67 -3.31 13.95
CA ALA A 485 -6.07 -2.76 15.24
C ALA A 485 -6.41 -3.88 16.25
N GLU A 486 -5.73 -3.86 17.39
CA GLU A 486 -5.87 -4.86 18.46
C GLU A 486 -6.89 -4.44 19.52
N PHE A 487 -7.04 -3.13 19.75
CA PHE A 487 -8.07 -2.54 20.61
C PHE A 487 -8.72 -1.37 19.88
N ILE A 488 -10.04 -1.27 19.85
CA ILE A 488 -10.78 -0.21 19.14
C ILE A 488 -11.55 0.68 20.10
N ILE A 489 -11.23 1.97 20.07
CA ILE A 489 -11.93 3.06 20.76
C ILE A 489 -12.80 3.80 19.75
N VAL A 490 -14.10 3.92 20.03
CA VAL A 490 -15.04 4.70 19.21
C VAL A 490 -15.49 5.94 19.99
N TYR A 491 -15.09 7.11 19.51
CA TYR A 491 -15.66 8.38 19.91
C TYR A 491 -16.97 8.65 19.18
N THR A 492 -17.95 9.20 19.88
CA THR A 492 -19.27 9.45 19.29
C THR A 492 -19.91 10.71 19.87
N HIS A 493 -20.35 11.60 18.96
CA HIS A 493 -20.94 12.90 19.26
C HIS A 493 -22.45 12.82 19.08
N TRP A 494 -23.19 12.69 20.20
CA TRP A 494 -24.60 12.24 20.16
C TRP A 494 -25.48 12.74 21.31
N GLY A 495 -26.75 12.36 21.30
CA GLY A 495 -27.66 12.64 22.42
C GLY A 495 -28.16 14.09 22.48
N THR A 496 -28.81 14.43 23.59
CA THR A 496 -29.48 15.72 23.77
C THR A 496 -28.62 16.63 24.65
N GLU A 497 -28.44 17.88 24.22
CA GLU A 497 -27.71 18.89 25.00
C GLU A 497 -28.32 19.14 26.39
N ASN A 498 -27.44 19.42 27.35
CA ASN A 498 -27.74 19.91 28.70
C ASN A 498 -28.58 18.95 29.56
N THR A 499 -28.49 17.64 29.33
CA THR A 499 -29.15 16.62 30.18
C THR A 499 -28.22 15.47 30.54
N HIS A 500 -28.23 15.09 31.83
CA HIS A 500 -27.54 13.90 32.32
C HIS A 500 -28.27 12.59 31.93
N SER A 501 -29.51 12.67 31.43
CA SER A 501 -30.28 11.49 31.03
C SER A 501 -29.86 10.99 29.65
N VAL A 502 -29.46 9.72 29.58
CA VAL A 502 -29.16 9.04 28.33
C VAL A 502 -30.45 8.68 27.59
N SER A 503 -30.54 9.08 26.32
CA SER A 503 -31.71 8.78 25.47
C SER A 503 -31.74 7.31 25.02
N SER A 504 -32.93 6.82 24.64
CA SER A 504 -33.06 5.46 24.08
C SER A 504 -32.29 5.27 22.78
N THR A 505 -32.15 6.34 21.98
CA THR A 505 -31.37 6.33 20.74
C THR A 505 -29.88 6.14 21.03
N GLN A 506 -29.33 6.88 21.99
CA GLN A 506 -27.95 6.68 22.43
C GLN A 506 -27.70 5.24 22.91
N LYS A 507 -28.58 4.67 23.74
CA LYS A 507 -28.42 3.27 24.20
C LYS A 507 -28.46 2.27 23.05
N LYS A 508 -29.33 2.49 22.06
CA LYS A 508 -29.42 1.68 20.85
C LYS A 508 -28.13 1.76 20.03
N HIS A 509 -27.65 2.96 19.74
CA HIS A 509 -26.45 3.16 18.92
C HIS A 509 -25.18 2.69 19.63
N ALA A 510 -25.08 2.87 20.95
CA ALA A 510 -23.99 2.30 21.74
C ALA A 510 -23.94 0.76 21.63
N GLN A 511 -25.10 0.09 21.67
CA GLN A 511 -25.16 -1.36 21.45
C GLN A 511 -24.77 -1.76 20.02
N GLU A 512 -25.20 -0.99 19.01
CA GLU A 512 -24.81 -1.21 17.60
C GLU A 512 -23.28 -1.10 17.41
N ILE A 513 -22.64 -0.10 18.03
CA ILE A 513 -21.19 0.10 18.01
C ILE A 513 -20.45 -1.03 18.74
N ALA A 514 -20.92 -1.44 19.92
CA ALA A 514 -20.34 -2.55 20.67
C ALA A 514 -20.40 -3.87 19.89
N ASP A 515 -21.56 -4.14 19.29
CA ASP A 515 -21.81 -5.33 18.46
C ASP A 515 -20.98 -5.32 17.16
N ALA A 516 -20.64 -4.15 16.63
CA ALA A 516 -19.81 -4.01 15.43
C ALA A 516 -18.34 -4.39 15.66
N GLY A 517 -17.87 -4.40 16.91
CA GLY A 517 -16.49 -4.80 17.25
C GLY A 517 -15.69 -3.77 18.04
N ALA A 518 -16.29 -2.65 18.47
CA ALA A 518 -15.63 -1.70 19.36
C ALA A 518 -15.33 -2.34 20.73
N ASP A 519 -14.21 -1.98 21.36
CA ASP A 519 -13.86 -2.44 22.71
C ASP A 519 -14.15 -1.39 23.79
N LEU A 520 -14.19 -0.12 23.40
CA LEU A 520 -14.56 1.00 24.26
C LEU A 520 -15.31 2.08 23.46
N ILE A 521 -16.30 2.70 24.10
CA ILE A 521 -17.09 3.79 23.53
C ILE A 521 -16.96 5.03 24.43
N ALA A 522 -16.51 6.13 23.84
CA ALA A 522 -16.34 7.44 24.49
C ALA A 522 -17.31 8.46 23.88
N GLY A 523 -18.38 8.76 24.60
CA GLY A 523 -19.38 9.72 24.18
C GLY A 523 -19.02 11.17 24.51
N SER A 524 -19.56 12.09 23.72
CA SER A 524 -19.45 13.55 23.81
C SER A 524 -20.73 14.19 23.26
N HIS A 525 -20.84 15.55 23.23
CA HIS A 525 -21.97 16.39 22.73
C HIS A 525 -22.98 16.93 23.76
N PRO A 526 -23.51 16.17 24.75
CA PRO A 526 -24.51 16.71 25.66
C PRO A 526 -24.03 17.94 26.46
N HIS A 527 -22.74 18.29 26.37
CA HIS A 527 -22.07 19.35 27.10
C HIS A 527 -22.16 19.19 28.62
N VAL A 528 -22.56 18.02 29.09
CA VAL A 528 -22.64 17.60 30.49
C VAL A 528 -22.24 16.13 30.55
N LEU A 529 -21.82 15.66 31.72
CA LEU A 529 -21.51 14.26 31.94
C LEU A 529 -22.75 13.37 31.78
N GLN A 530 -22.57 12.14 31.31
CA GLN A 530 -23.59 11.09 31.32
C GLN A 530 -22.96 9.78 31.81
N GLU A 531 -23.81 8.86 32.29
CA GLU A 531 -23.40 7.63 32.97
C GLU A 531 -22.38 6.78 32.19
N ALA A 532 -21.56 6.03 32.93
CA ALA A 532 -20.76 4.94 32.39
C ALA A 532 -21.45 3.59 32.65
N ASP A 533 -21.39 2.68 31.69
CA ASP A 533 -21.98 1.34 31.80
C ASP A 533 -21.21 0.32 30.95
N TYR A 534 -21.35 -0.97 31.27
CA TYR A 534 -20.82 -2.06 30.47
C TYR A 534 -21.91 -2.68 29.60
N LEU A 535 -21.68 -2.68 28.29
CA LEU A 535 -22.56 -3.31 27.32
C LEU A 535 -22.07 -4.72 26.99
N SER A 536 -22.97 -5.70 26.97
CA SER A 536 -22.64 -7.04 26.47
C SER A 536 -22.77 -7.06 24.95
N ALA A 537 -21.65 -7.13 24.25
CA ALA A 537 -21.61 -7.27 22.80
C ALA A 537 -22.07 -8.68 22.36
N LYS A 538 -22.54 -8.81 21.11
CA LYS A 538 -22.97 -10.09 20.51
C LYS A 538 -21.95 -11.23 20.59
N ASP A 539 -20.66 -10.91 20.60
CA ASP A 539 -19.57 -11.88 20.70
C ASP A 539 -19.17 -12.22 22.15
N GLY A 540 -19.88 -11.67 23.13
CA GLY A 540 -19.69 -11.93 24.55
C GLY A 540 -18.69 -11.01 25.25
N ARG A 541 -18.09 -10.04 24.54
CA ARG A 541 -17.25 -9.00 25.16
C ARG A 541 -18.09 -8.06 26.02
N ASN A 542 -17.51 -7.58 27.12
CA ASN A 542 -18.05 -6.46 27.89
C ASN A 542 -17.35 -5.18 27.40
N VAL A 543 -18.13 -4.29 26.80
CA VAL A 543 -17.64 -3.04 26.20
C VAL A 543 -17.97 -1.90 27.16
N LEU A 544 -16.95 -1.20 27.64
CA LEU A 544 -17.15 -0.01 28.45
C LEU A 544 -17.69 1.11 27.57
N CYS A 545 -18.85 1.66 27.94
CA CYS A 545 -19.45 2.82 27.29
C CYS A 545 -19.60 3.95 28.31
N ILE A 546 -19.01 5.10 28.01
CA ILE A 546 -19.29 6.34 28.73
C ILE A 546 -20.12 7.21 27.80
N TYR A 547 -21.38 7.50 28.17
CA TYR A 547 -22.28 8.18 27.24
C TYR A 547 -21.95 9.65 27.00
N SER A 548 -21.25 10.31 27.94
CA SER A 548 -20.68 11.63 27.73
C SER A 548 -19.57 11.93 28.73
N LEU A 549 -18.37 12.26 28.23
CA LEU A 549 -17.24 12.77 29.00
C LEU A 549 -17.39 14.27 29.37
N GLY A 550 -18.44 14.93 28.86
CA GLY A 550 -18.72 16.35 29.08
C GLY A 550 -17.72 17.28 28.38
N ASN A 551 -17.80 18.57 28.68
CA ASN A 551 -16.84 19.53 28.17
C ASN A 551 -15.53 19.41 28.93
N PHE A 552 -14.44 19.00 28.28
CA PHE A 552 -13.13 19.03 28.91
C PHE A 552 -12.66 20.45 29.14
N VAL A 553 -12.85 21.33 28.16
CA VAL A 553 -12.64 22.77 28.32
C VAL A 553 -13.68 23.54 27.51
N SER A 554 -14.33 24.51 28.14
CA SER A 554 -15.39 25.31 27.51
C SER A 554 -15.68 26.57 28.31
N SER A 555 -16.18 27.61 27.63
CA SER A 555 -16.71 28.80 28.29
C SER A 555 -18.24 28.77 28.48
N MET A 556 -18.88 27.61 28.38
CA MET A 556 -20.31 27.46 28.66
C MET A 556 -20.64 27.79 30.13
N GLY A 557 -21.80 28.41 30.34
CA GLY A 557 -22.06 29.15 31.59
C GLY A 557 -22.67 28.35 32.74
N SER A 558 -23.16 27.12 32.53
CA SER A 558 -23.89 26.38 33.58
C SER A 558 -22.96 25.53 34.45
N THR A 559 -23.36 25.28 35.71
CA THR A 559 -22.57 24.45 36.63
C THR A 559 -22.32 23.05 36.07
N ALA A 560 -23.32 22.44 35.43
CA ALA A 560 -23.23 21.11 34.85
C ALA A 560 -22.28 21.07 33.64
N ASN A 561 -22.20 22.15 32.85
CA ASN A 561 -21.27 22.21 31.71
C ASN A 561 -19.80 22.34 32.10
N ASN A 562 -19.53 22.63 33.37
CA ASN A 562 -18.16 22.79 33.87
C ASN A 562 -17.62 21.52 34.51
N ASP A 563 -18.47 20.54 34.85
CA ASP A 563 -18.01 19.25 35.38
C ASP A 563 -17.50 18.38 34.22
N THR A 564 -16.33 17.77 34.40
CA THR A 564 -15.65 16.97 33.37
C THR A 564 -14.93 15.77 33.98
N VAL A 565 -14.53 14.83 33.14
CA VAL A 565 -13.72 13.68 33.54
C VAL A 565 -12.58 13.48 32.54
N ILE A 566 -11.45 12.99 33.06
CA ILE A 566 -10.41 12.33 32.26
C ILE A 566 -10.62 10.84 32.46
N LEU A 567 -11.07 10.12 31.44
CA LEU A 567 -11.14 8.67 31.47
C LEU A 567 -9.72 8.12 31.36
N SER A 568 -9.32 7.28 32.30
CA SER A 568 -8.06 6.57 32.31
C SER A 568 -8.30 5.08 32.09
N ILE A 569 -7.60 4.51 31.11
CA ILE A 569 -7.63 3.07 30.83
C ILE A 569 -6.21 2.51 30.77
N ARG A 570 -6.06 1.27 31.22
CA ARG A 570 -4.85 0.47 31.01
C ARG A 570 -5.17 -0.71 30.12
N LEU A 571 -4.42 -0.83 29.04
CA LEU A 571 -4.41 -1.99 28.16
C LEU A 571 -3.22 -2.88 28.51
N GLU A 572 -3.40 -4.19 28.44
CA GLU A 572 -2.33 -5.17 28.64
C GLU A 572 -2.47 -6.33 27.65
N ARG A 573 -1.33 -6.79 27.13
CA ARG A 573 -1.25 -8.01 26.34
C ARG A 573 -1.21 -9.23 27.26
N GLY A 574 -2.27 -10.03 27.22
CA GLY A 574 -2.34 -11.28 27.96
C GLY A 574 -1.38 -12.36 27.42
N GLU A 575 -1.22 -13.45 28.19
CA GLU A 575 -0.39 -14.60 27.79
C GLU A 575 -0.87 -15.27 26.48
N ASP A 576 -2.15 -15.10 26.12
CA ASP A 576 -2.73 -15.58 24.87
C ASP A 576 -2.45 -14.66 23.66
N GLY A 577 -1.68 -13.59 23.88
CA GLY A 577 -1.31 -12.58 22.90
C GLY A 577 -2.40 -11.53 22.64
N LYS A 578 -3.58 -11.63 23.26
CA LYS A 578 -4.67 -10.68 23.04
C LYS A 578 -4.54 -9.46 23.95
N ILE A 579 -5.00 -8.32 23.44
CA ILE A 579 -5.08 -7.09 24.20
C ILE A 579 -6.41 -7.04 24.96
N GLY A 580 -6.36 -6.74 26.25
CA GLY A 580 -7.54 -6.53 27.09
C GLY A 580 -7.46 -5.22 27.85
N LEU A 581 -8.63 -4.69 28.21
CA LEU A 581 -8.79 -3.60 29.18
C LEU A 581 -8.66 -4.17 30.59
N THR A 582 -7.55 -3.92 31.28
CA THR A 582 -7.28 -4.48 32.63
C THR A 582 -7.64 -3.52 33.75
N GLU A 583 -7.53 -2.21 33.51
CA GLU A 583 -7.96 -1.18 34.46
C GLU A 583 -8.74 -0.07 33.73
N ALA A 584 -9.80 0.42 34.35
CA ALA A 584 -10.54 1.59 33.90
C ALA A 584 -10.96 2.42 35.12
N GLY A 585 -10.87 3.74 35.02
CA GLY A 585 -11.25 4.68 36.06
C GLY A 585 -11.36 6.09 35.50
N TYR A 586 -11.75 7.06 36.30
CA TYR A 586 -11.78 8.46 35.85
C TYR A 586 -11.25 9.44 36.89
N ILE A 587 -10.54 10.45 36.41
CA ILE A 587 -10.16 11.62 37.21
C ILE A 587 -11.25 12.66 37.03
N ALA A 588 -12.03 12.89 38.07
CA ALA A 588 -13.03 13.96 38.09
C ALA A 588 -12.34 15.33 38.04
N GLY A 589 -12.88 16.26 37.26
CA GLY A 589 -12.33 17.60 37.09
C GLY A 589 -13.41 18.65 36.87
N ARG A 590 -12.99 19.91 36.86
CA ARG A 590 -13.90 21.04 36.61
C ARG A 590 -13.22 22.17 35.84
N VAL A 591 -13.93 22.73 34.87
CA VAL A 591 -13.52 23.97 34.20
C VAL A 591 -13.80 25.16 35.11
N ASN A 592 -12.76 25.94 35.42
CA ASN A 592 -12.84 27.05 36.37
C ASN A 592 -12.83 28.41 35.66
N SER A 593 -14.02 28.99 35.46
CA SER A 593 -14.17 30.31 34.83
C SER A 593 -13.50 31.48 35.56
N ARG A 594 -13.12 31.30 36.84
CA ARG A 594 -12.38 32.32 37.61
C ARG A 594 -10.87 32.20 37.48
N ASP A 595 -10.37 31.09 36.94
CA ASP A 595 -8.95 30.81 36.75
C ASP A 595 -8.66 30.59 35.27
N ASP A 596 -8.99 31.59 34.44
CA ASP A 596 -8.78 31.56 32.99
C ASP A 596 -9.33 30.31 32.28
N TYR A 597 -10.45 29.77 32.78
CA TYR A 597 -11.06 28.51 32.30
C TYR A 597 -10.13 27.29 32.41
N ALA A 598 -9.26 27.29 33.43
CA ALA A 598 -8.41 26.15 33.73
C ALA A 598 -9.21 24.90 34.08
N VAL A 599 -8.87 23.79 33.44
CA VAL A 599 -9.36 22.47 33.81
C VAL A 599 -8.64 22.07 35.09
N THR A 600 -9.39 21.98 36.19
CA THR A 600 -8.86 21.71 37.52
C THR A 600 -9.28 20.31 37.96
N PRO A 601 -8.35 19.34 38.04
CA PRO A 601 -8.63 18.03 38.62
C PRO A 601 -9.08 18.13 40.08
N THR A 602 -9.94 17.22 40.50
CA THR A 602 -10.41 17.13 41.90
C THR A 602 -9.47 16.35 42.80
N ILE A 603 -8.41 15.75 42.24
CA ILE A 603 -7.36 15.08 43.01
C ILE A 603 -6.68 16.08 43.98
N PRO A 604 -6.36 15.67 45.22
CA PRO A 604 -5.99 16.61 46.29
C PRO A 604 -4.81 17.52 45.98
N GLU A 605 -3.85 17.06 45.18
CA GLU A 605 -2.66 17.83 44.76
C GLU A 605 -3.02 19.12 43.99
N TYR A 606 -4.11 19.07 43.21
CA TYR A 606 -4.55 20.17 42.33
C TYR A 606 -5.79 20.88 42.90
N ALA A 607 -6.34 20.38 44.01
CA ALA A 607 -7.58 20.86 44.58
C ALA A 607 -7.41 22.22 45.26
N ASN A 608 -8.06 23.26 44.72
CA ASN A 608 -7.95 24.63 45.23
C ASN A 608 -9.29 25.13 45.81
N GLY A 609 -9.72 24.55 46.94
CA GLY A 609 -10.86 25.04 47.74
C GLY A 609 -12.11 24.14 47.77
N LYS A 610 -13.19 24.64 48.40
CA LYS A 610 -14.43 23.88 48.67
C LYS A 610 -15.24 23.48 47.43
N ASP A 611 -15.09 24.21 46.32
CA ASP A 611 -15.84 23.93 45.09
C ASP A 611 -15.40 22.59 44.45
N ASN A 612 -14.14 22.16 44.63
CA ASN A 612 -13.61 20.91 44.06
C ASN A 612 -14.15 19.65 44.74
N ALA A 613 -14.26 19.63 46.07
CA ALA A 613 -14.83 18.48 46.78
C ALA A 613 -16.30 18.26 46.40
N SER A 614 -17.06 19.35 46.26
CA SER A 614 -18.45 19.27 45.79
C SER A 614 -18.58 18.77 44.35
N ALA A 615 -17.55 18.98 43.51
CA ALA A 615 -17.55 18.52 42.13
C ALA A 615 -17.31 17.02 42.05
N ALA A 616 -16.35 16.49 42.82
CA ALA A 616 -16.11 15.05 42.93
C ALA A 616 -17.42 14.27 43.24
N ASP A 617 -18.13 14.66 44.30
CA ASP A 617 -19.37 13.98 44.71
C ASP A 617 -20.47 14.06 43.64
N ARG A 618 -20.63 15.22 42.97
CA ARG A 618 -21.60 15.37 41.88
C ARG A 618 -21.26 14.49 40.68
N ILE A 619 -19.98 14.47 40.32
CA ILE A 619 -19.46 13.70 39.17
C ILE A 619 -19.66 12.21 39.44
N ALA A 620 -19.30 11.72 40.64
CA ALA A 620 -19.56 10.34 41.04
C ALA A 620 -21.04 9.96 40.94
N GLY A 621 -21.93 10.85 41.38
CA GLY A 621 -23.38 10.63 41.27
C GLY A 621 -23.91 10.52 39.83
N VAL A 622 -23.23 11.11 38.84
CA VAL A 622 -23.61 11.03 37.42
C VAL A 622 -22.93 9.85 36.72
N MET A 623 -21.63 9.63 36.97
CA MET A 623 -20.85 8.57 36.34
C MET A 623 -21.28 7.17 36.79
N GLY A 624 -21.85 7.06 38.00
CA GLY A 624 -22.28 5.79 38.57
C GLY A 624 -21.11 4.93 39.05
N ASP A 625 -21.39 3.65 39.28
CA ASP A 625 -20.46 2.70 39.91
C ASP A 625 -19.74 1.77 38.91
N ALA A 626 -19.94 1.96 37.60
CA ALA A 626 -19.36 1.09 36.57
C ALA A 626 -17.83 1.14 36.58
N ILE A 627 -17.27 2.32 36.78
CA ILE A 627 -15.83 2.54 36.91
C ILE A 627 -15.54 3.47 38.10
N PRO A 628 -14.43 3.26 38.84
CA PRO A 628 -14.11 4.05 40.02
C PRO A 628 -13.64 5.47 39.69
N GLN A 629 -13.99 6.42 40.57
CA GLN A 629 -13.32 7.72 40.61
C GLN A 629 -11.91 7.57 41.20
N MET A 630 -10.92 8.09 40.50
CA MET A 630 -9.52 8.11 40.92
C MET A 630 -9.22 9.31 41.81
N THR A 631 -8.45 9.08 42.88
CA THR A 631 -8.02 10.14 43.82
C THR A 631 -6.53 10.45 43.73
N GLU A 632 -5.81 9.71 42.90
CA GLU A 632 -4.40 9.86 42.54
C GLU A 632 -4.19 9.40 41.09
N TYR A 633 -3.10 9.85 40.47
CA TYR A 633 -2.68 9.44 39.12
C TYR A 633 -1.16 9.53 38.98
#